data_AF-A0A6N8SES2-F1
#
_entry.id   AF-A0A6N8SES2-F1
#
_cell.length_a   1.000
_cell.length_b   1.000
_cell.length_c   1.000
_cell.angle_alpha   90.00
_cell.angle_beta   90.00
_cell.angle_gamma   90.00
#
_symmetry.space_group_name_H-M   'P 1'
#
loop_
_entity.id
_entity.type
_entity.pdbx_description
1 polymer ?
#
loop_
_entity_poly.entity_id
_entity_poly.type
_entity_poly.pdbx_seq_one_letter_code
_entity_poly.pdbx_strand_id
1 'polypeptide(L)'
;MTIELDADDKALMKALMDAETDNFVELGTLVGLDPAKDYRFADLRGSNFSDCDLRGFDFTGADLTNSTGTETIWDETTILTDADIEGSIFEVKA
;
A
#
# COMPACT_ATOMS: atom_id res chain seq x y z
N MET A 1 22.97 15.83 3.62
CA MET A 1 21.83 16.43 2.90
C MET A 1 20.70 16.50 3.91
N THR A 2 20.31 17.71 4.33
CA THR A 2 19.13 17.88 5.20
C THR A 2 17.95 18.01 4.27
N ILE A 3 16.97 17.11 4.37
CA ILE A 3 15.71 17.25 3.64
C ILE A 3 14.92 18.32 4.38
N GLU A 4 14.79 19.51 3.80
CA GLU A 4 13.84 20.51 4.29
C GLU A 4 12.45 20.13 3.77
N LEU A 5 11.61 19.67 4.70
CA LEU A 5 10.19 19.41 4.43
C LEU A 5 9.43 20.74 4.45
N ASP A 6 8.51 20.91 3.50
CA ASP A 6 7.62 22.07 3.50
C ASP A 6 6.56 21.97 4.60
N ALA A 7 5.67 22.97 4.68
CA ALA A 7 4.65 23.01 5.72
C ALA A 7 3.58 21.92 5.53
N ASP A 8 3.28 21.56 4.29
CA ASP A 8 2.26 20.58 3.94
C ASP A 8 2.78 19.17 4.25
N ASP A 9 4.03 18.87 3.89
CA ASP A 9 4.73 17.63 4.25
C ASP A 9 4.74 17.40 5.77
N LYS A 10 5.04 18.45 6.55
CA LYS A 10 5.03 18.37 8.01
C LYS A 10 3.63 18.14 8.58
N ALA A 11 2.61 18.74 7.97
CA ALA A 11 1.23 18.53 8.37
C ALA A 11 0.79 17.09 8.09
N LEU A 12 1.16 16.54 6.94
CA LEU A 12 0.91 15.13 6.59
C LEU A 12 1.64 14.17 7.53
N MET A 13 2.92 14.43 7.84
CA MET A 13 3.65 13.63 8.82
C MET A 13 3.00 13.67 10.20
N LYS A 14 2.48 14.83 10.61
CA LYS A 14 1.71 14.93 11.85
C LYS A 14 0.42 14.12 11.80
N ALA A 15 -0.33 14.20 10.71
CA ALA A 15 -1.56 13.43 10.54
C ALA A 15 -1.29 11.91 10.64
N LEU A 16 -0.22 11.43 10.00
CA LEU A 16 0.23 10.04 10.10
C LEU A 16 0.63 9.65 11.53
N MET A 17 1.33 10.53 12.24
CA MET A 17 1.74 10.28 13.64
C MET A 17 0.55 10.25 14.61
N ASP A 18 -0.51 11.00 14.31
CA ASP A 18 -1.72 11.05 15.14
C ASP A 18 -2.75 9.99 14.74
N ALA A 19 -2.51 9.23 13.66
CA ALA A 19 -3.42 8.21 13.18
C ALA A 19 -3.51 7.06 14.20
N GLU A 20 -4.72 6.72 14.63
CA GLU A 20 -4.98 5.61 15.57
C GLU A 20 -5.08 4.25 14.86
N THR A 21 -4.45 4.12 13.70
CA THR A 21 -4.53 2.96 12.80
C THR A 21 -3.18 2.65 12.19
N ASP A 22 -2.92 1.37 11.98
CA ASP A 22 -1.81 0.86 11.17
C ASP A 22 -2.29 0.29 9.83
N ASN A 23 -3.59 0.41 9.53
CA ASN A 23 -4.17 -0.08 8.29
C ASN A 23 -3.61 0.69 7.08
N PHE A 24 -3.00 -0.07 6.15
CA PHE A 24 -2.30 0.47 4.99
C PHE A 24 -3.20 1.38 4.13
N VAL A 25 -4.46 1.00 3.93
CA VAL A 25 -5.42 1.73 3.09
C VAL A 25 -5.84 3.04 3.77
N GLU A 26 -6.10 3.00 5.07
CA GLU A 26 -6.48 4.19 5.84
C GLU A 26 -5.35 5.22 5.87
N LEU A 27 -4.11 4.78 6.10
CA LEU A 27 -2.94 5.65 6.09
C LEU A 27 -2.70 6.25 4.70
N GLY A 28 -2.81 5.47 3.63
CA GLY A 28 -2.70 5.97 2.26
C GLY A 28 -3.76 7.01 1.92
N THR A 29 -5.01 6.76 2.33
CA THR A 29 -6.13 7.69 2.15
C THR A 29 -5.88 9.00 2.90
N LEU A 30 -5.34 8.93 4.12
CA LEU A 30 -5.05 10.10 4.95
C LEU A 30 -4.06 11.06 4.28
N VAL A 31 -3.09 10.52 3.55
CA VAL A 31 -2.11 11.32 2.79
C VAL A 31 -2.51 11.56 1.34
N GLY A 32 -3.72 11.13 0.95
CA GLY A 32 -4.29 11.41 -0.37
C GLY A 32 -3.70 10.59 -1.51
N LEU A 33 -3.14 9.40 -1.23
CA LEU A 33 -2.71 8.48 -2.27
C LEU A 33 -3.93 7.91 -3.02
N ASP A 34 -3.81 7.82 -4.33
CA ASP A 34 -4.79 7.20 -5.22
C ASP A 34 -4.47 5.70 -5.38
N PRO A 35 -5.33 4.79 -4.87
CA PRO A 35 -5.19 3.34 -5.03
C PRO A 35 -4.95 2.88 -6.46
N ALA A 36 -5.47 3.61 -7.45
CA ALA A 36 -5.38 3.24 -8.86
C ALA A 36 -4.11 3.74 -9.56
N LYS A 37 -3.24 4.50 -8.89
CA LYS A 37 -2.06 5.10 -9.54
C LYS A 37 -0.80 5.07 -8.70
N ASP A 38 -0.89 5.39 -7.42
CA ASP A 38 0.28 5.77 -6.64
C ASP A 38 1.05 4.57 -6.07
N TYR A 39 0.48 3.37 -6.15
CA TYR A 39 1.10 2.12 -5.70
C TYR A 39 1.79 1.33 -6.82
N ARG A 40 1.74 1.83 -8.06
CA ARG A 40 2.41 1.21 -9.20
C ARG A 40 3.92 1.35 -9.07
N PHE A 41 4.66 0.29 -9.36
CA PHE A 41 6.12 0.22 -9.25
C PHE A 41 6.67 0.55 -7.84
N ALA A 42 5.81 0.50 -6.82
CA ALA A 42 6.21 0.77 -5.45
C ALA A 42 7.00 -0.41 -4.87
N ASP A 43 7.95 -0.10 -3.98
CA ASP A 43 8.59 -1.10 -3.13
C ASP A 43 7.70 -1.32 -1.90
N LEU A 44 6.95 -2.42 -1.90
CA LEU A 44 5.99 -2.81 -0.86
C LEU A 44 6.38 -4.14 -0.21
N ARG A 45 7.65 -4.53 -0.31
CA ARG A 45 8.16 -5.79 0.24
C ARG A 45 7.87 -5.90 1.72
N GLY A 46 7.33 -7.05 2.14
CA GLY A 46 7.04 -7.32 3.54
C GLY A 46 5.94 -6.46 4.14
N SER A 47 5.22 -5.65 3.34
CA SER A 47 4.11 -4.84 3.84
C SER A 47 3.03 -5.71 4.46
N ASN A 48 2.36 -5.18 5.48
CA ASN A 48 1.21 -5.83 6.11
C ASN A 48 -0.08 -5.22 5.56
N PHE A 49 -0.88 -6.04 4.88
CA PHE A 49 -2.19 -5.69 4.35
C PHE A 49 -3.32 -6.31 5.18
N SER A 50 -3.09 -6.66 6.45
CA SER A 50 -4.14 -7.19 7.32
C SER A 50 -5.29 -6.19 7.45
N ASP A 51 -6.51 -6.72 7.46
CA ASP A 51 -7.76 -5.95 7.56
C ASP A 51 -7.95 -4.89 6.44
N CYS A 52 -7.18 -4.97 5.35
CA CYS A 52 -7.27 -4.05 4.23
C CYS A 52 -8.26 -4.52 3.17
N ASP A 53 -9.00 -3.58 2.59
CA ASP A 53 -9.76 -3.77 1.35
C ASP A 53 -8.95 -3.21 0.17
N LEU A 54 -8.37 -4.12 -0.62
CA LEU A 54 -7.50 -3.82 -1.76
C LEU A 54 -8.23 -3.89 -3.10
N ARG A 55 -9.56 -3.97 -3.11
CA ARG A 55 -10.35 -3.98 -4.35
C ARG A 55 -10.14 -2.67 -5.11
N GLY A 56 -9.87 -2.78 -6.41
CA GLY A 56 -9.60 -1.64 -7.29
C GLY A 56 -8.20 -1.03 -7.18
N PHE A 57 -7.31 -1.59 -6.35
CA PHE A 57 -5.92 -1.15 -6.30
C PHE A 57 -5.16 -1.53 -7.57
N ASP A 58 -4.28 -0.64 -8.03
CA ASP A 58 -3.32 -0.91 -9.11
C ASP A 58 -1.90 -1.02 -8.55
N PHE A 59 -1.44 -2.27 -8.41
CA PHE A 59 -0.08 -2.63 -8.01
C PHE A 59 0.80 -2.97 -9.23
N THR A 60 0.48 -2.47 -10.42
CA THR A 60 1.25 -2.78 -11.63
C THR A 60 2.74 -2.52 -11.43
N GLY A 61 3.56 -3.56 -11.64
CA GLY A 61 5.01 -3.52 -11.51
C GLY A 61 5.54 -3.32 -10.08
N ALA A 62 4.68 -3.36 -9.06
CA ALA A 62 5.10 -3.22 -7.67
C ALA A 62 5.87 -4.45 -7.19
N ASP A 63 6.77 -4.25 -6.23
CA ASP A 63 7.44 -5.33 -5.53
C ASP A 63 6.67 -5.62 -4.24
N LEU A 64 5.89 -6.70 -4.25
CA LEU A 64 5.06 -7.18 -3.13
C LEU A 64 5.71 -8.38 -2.43
N THR A 65 6.99 -8.66 -2.70
CA THR A 65 7.67 -9.86 -2.20
C THR A 65 7.52 -9.99 -0.68
N ASN A 66 7.10 -11.16 -0.19
CA ASN A 66 6.85 -11.45 1.23
C ASN A 66 5.80 -10.56 1.91
N SER A 67 4.95 -9.83 1.20
CA SER A 67 3.88 -9.06 1.83
C SER A 67 2.86 -9.98 2.50
N THR A 68 2.42 -9.63 3.71
CA THR A 68 1.54 -10.44 4.56
C THR A 68 0.15 -9.81 4.68
N GLY A 69 -0.82 -10.55 5.21
CA GLY A 69 -2.18 -10.08 5.36
C GLY A 69 -3.11 -11.15 5.91
N THR A 70 -3.84 -10.80 6.96
CA THR A 70 -4.94 -11.59 7.53
C THR A 70 -6.23 -10.81 7.33
N GLU A 71 -7.33 -11.47 6.96
CA GLU A 71 -8.61 -10.81 6.66
C GLU A 71 -8.55 -9.73 5.55
N THR A 72 -7.50 -9.76 4.72
CA THR A 72 -7.38 -8.91 3.53
C THR A 72 -8.44 -9.28 2.50
N ILE A 73 -9.15 -8.28 1.98
CA ILE A 73 -10.13 -8.44 0.90
C ILE A 73 -9.50 -7.96 -0.40
N TRP A 74 -9.48 -8.81 -1.40
CA TRP A 74 -9.08 -8.49 -2.76
C TRP A 74 -9.85 -9.41 -3.73
N ASP A 75 -10.01 -8.96 -4.97
CA ASP A 75 -10.75 -9.69 -6.00
C ASP A 75 -10.15 -9.41 -7.39
N GLU A 76 -10.87 -9.77 -8.46
CA GLU A 76 -10.42 -9.56 -9.84
C GLU A 76 -10.17 -8.09 -10.23
N THR A 77 -10.62 -7.14 -9.40
CA THR A 77 -10.39 -5.71 -9.62
C THR A 77 -9.04 -5.23 -9.08
N THR A 78 -8.33 -6.04 -8.30
CA THR A 78 -6.97 -5.75 -7.86
C THR A 78 -5.97 -6.10 -8.96
N ILE A 79 -5.24 -5.11 -9.48
CA ILE A 79 -4.34 -5.28 -10.62
C ILE A 79 -2.93 -5.61 -10.12
N LEU A 80 -2.43 -6.79 -10.49
CA LEU A 80 -1.10 -7.32 -10.15
C LEU A 80 -0.21 -7.49 -11.40
N THR A 81 -0.52 -6.80 -12.50
CA THR A 81 0.23 -6.94 -13.77
C THR A 81 1.70 -6.61 -13.55
N ASP A 82 2.60 -7.51 -13.95
CA ASP A 82 4.05 -7.37 -13.78
C ASP A 82 4.53 -7.17 -12.33
N ALA A 83 3.67 -7.34 -11.32
CA ALA A 83 4.05 -7.25 -9.92
C ALA A 83 4.87 -8.48 -9.51
N ASP A 84 5.90 -8.27 -8.68
CA ASP A 84 6.60 -9.38 -8.02
C ASP A 84 5.81 -9.77 -6.77
N ILE A 85 5.22 -10.97 -6.80
CA ILE A 85 4.36 -11.48 -5.74
C ILE A 85 4.99 -12.64 -4.98
N GLU A 86 6.29 -12.93 -5.17
CA GLU A 86 6.94 -14.08 -4.54
C GLU A 86 6.82 -14.04 -3.01
N GLY A 87 6.34 -15.13 -2.41
CA GLY A 87 6.09 -15.28 -0.98
C GLY A 87 4.99 -14.38 -0.40
N SER A 88 4.22 -13.67 -1.23
CA SER A 88 3.19 -12.73 -0.77
C SER A 88 1.84 -13.40 -0.51
N ILE A 89 0.92 -12.68 0.13
CA ILE A 89 -0.50 -13.07 0.24
C ILE A 89 -1.22 -13.22 -1.09
N PHE A 90 -0.66 -12.70 -2.18
CA PHE A 90 -1.25 -12.78 -3.52
C PHE A 90 -0.82 -14.06 -4.26
N GLU A 91 0.05 -14.90 -3.67
CA GLU A 91 0.46 -16.19 -4.25
C GLU A 91 -0.65 -17.26 -4.30
N VAL A 92 -1.89 -16.91 -3.98
CA VAL A 92 -3.03 -17.82 -4.08
C VAL A 92 -3.43 -17.97 -5.55
N LYS A 93 -2.66 -18.81 -6.27
CA LYS A 93 -2.82 -19.25 -7.67
C LYS A 93 -3.84 -18.44 -8.49
N ALA A 94 -3.34 -17.53 -9.32
CA ALA A 94 -3.96 -17.19 -10.60
C ALA A 94 -4.27 -18.45 -11.43
#